data_AF-A0A8J2PLJ2-F1
#
_entry.id   AF-A0A8J2PLJ2-F1
#
_cell.length_a   1.000
_cell.length_b   1.000
_cell.length_c   1.000
_cell.angle_alpha   90.00
_cell.angle_beta   90.00
_cell.angle_gamma   90.00
#
_symmetry.space_group_name_H-M   'P 1'
#
loop_
_entity.id
_entity.type
_entity.pdbx_description
1 polymer ?
#
loop_
_entity_poly.entity_id
_entity_poly.type
_entity_poly.pdbx_seq_one_letter_code
_entity_poly.pdbx_strand_id
1 'polypeptide(L)'
;VITTVVSEDFEGQSYLSVVTMYGNGRRKDRRQNGGVPPRWLRCPRKSSGFVGDKFLVFKTPLSAQYDEHVPVDNRFHPSMVQSYMKSVKRKIGLWIDLTNTDRYYHKEEVESAGIRYIKMNCEGANGPPSEEQIELFKKICNNYSNKNPNDVIGVHCTHGFNRSGFLICAYLVHEFDWGIQFALSEFAKQRPPGIYKQDYLNRLCEIFDPEGSPPAKPELPDWCFEDEDVIDDDGFMSNRSSSSSVSSNSYNNQGGNKRSYQNTDGGPQSNGVRHKRSRREFVKDNPVFMEGVTGVEPVTDTDEHSRVQRKVQEMCGWESTGFPGSQPISMDVRNIGLIAEHPYMVSWKADGTRYLMLIEDRDQVFFIDRDNCVFRVSGMTFPYRKNPGEHITETLVDGEMVLDKIDDKTFPRYLIYDIIKFRGEEVGKTEFRTRLLCIEKEIVNERYRAIETGEICRESEPFGVRFKQFWYLDKTEQILRGALTKQLPHEPDGAVFQPIKEPYICGRCDYVLKWKPPHLNTIDFRLKVVTQTGEGLLPTKQGHLFVGQLNQPFGMLKKVTRDVAKLDGKIIECRFEGTGWIFLRERTDKSFPNAFKTAEAVWASIRQPVTMDFLLDFIRNRQYRKP
;
A
#
# COMPACT_ATOMS: atom_id res chain seq x y z
N VAL A 1 -39.41 7.72 -19.20
CA VAL A 1 -40.31 8.20 -20.27
C VAL A 1 -39.41 8.58 -21.44
N ILE A 2 -39.47 7.85 -22.55
CA ILE A 2 -38.73 8.18 -23.77
C ILE A 2 -39.57 9.23 -24.50
N THR A 3 -39.04 10.42 -24.70
CA THR A 3 -39.68 11.45 -25.52
C THR A 3 -38.78 11.76 -26.70
N THR A 4 -39.27 11.49 -27.91
CA THR A 4 -38.60 11.80 -29.17
C THR A 4 -38.74 13.29 -29.45
N VAL A 5 -37.63 14.00 -29.64
CA VAL A 5 -37.64 15.39 -30.14
C VAL A 5 -36.81 15.43 -31.41
N VAL A 6 -37.44 15.86 -32.50
CA VAL A 6 -36.81 16.08 -33.80
C VAL A 6 -36.45 17.56 -33.88
N SER A 7 -35.19 17.88 -34.17
CA SER A 7 -34.74 19.23 -34.48
C SER A 7 -33.88 19.21 -35.74
N GLU A 8 -34.20 20.11 -36.68
CA GLU A 8 -33.52 20.28 -37.98
C GLU A 8 -32.48 21.41 -37.90
N ASP A 9 -31.35 21.23 -38.60
CA ASP A 9 -30.38 22.28 -38.89
C ASP A 9 -30.26 22.51 -40.41
N PHE A 10 -29.70 23.67 -40.76
CA PHE A 10 -29.67 24.37 -42.06
C PHE A 10 -29.10 23.63 -43.30
N GLU A 11 -28.80 22.33 -43.23
CA GLU A 11 -28.30 21.52 -44.36
C GLU A 11 -29.12 20.24 -44.65
N GLY A 12 -30.31 20.09 -44.06
CA GLY A 12 -31.31 19.13 -44.57
C GLY A 12 -30.98 17.63 -44.43
N GLN A 13 -30.21 17.23 -43.41
CA GLN A 13 -30.06 15.81 -43.04
C GLN A 13 -30.69 15.52 -41.68
N SER A 14 -31.63 14.57 -41.65
CA SER A 14 -32.26 14.06 -40.43
C SER A 14 -31.36 13.04 -39.72
N TYR A 15 -31.15 13.21 -38.41
CA TYR A 15 -30.47 12.24 -37.55
C TYR A 15 -31.37 11.80 -36.39
N LEU A 16 -31.38 10.50 -36.11
CA LEU A 16 -32.03 9.92 -34.94
C LEU A 16 -31.10 10.07 -33.71
N SER A 17 -31.43 10.97 -32.79
CA SER A 17 -30.71 11.12 -31.51
C SER A 17 -31.43 10.32 -30.43
N VAL A 18 -30.72 9.35 -29.81
CA VAL A 18 -31.18 8.68 -28.60
C VAL A 18 -30.63 9.46 -27.41
N VAL A 19 -31.47 10.27 -26.77
CA VAL A 19 -31.13 10.98 -25.53
C VAL A 19 -31.64 10.15 -24.35
N THR A 20 -30.72 9.55 -23.60
CA THR A 20 -31.05 8.96 -22.29
C THR A 20 -30.94 10.05 -21.23
N MET A 21 -32.07 10.67 -20.86
CA MET A 21 -32.16 11.59 -19.73
C MET A 21 -32.06 10.80 -18.42
N TYR A 22 -30.91 10.88 -17.73
CA TYR A 22 -30.84 10.63 -16.29
C TYR A 22 -30.92 11.98 -15.55
N GLY A 23 -31.80 12.02 -14.55
CA GLY A 23 -32.23 13.23 -13.84
C GLY A 23 -31.09 14.11 -13.36
N ASN A 24 -31.20 15.39 -13.70
CA ASN A 24 -30.24 16.44 -13.39
C ASN A 24 -30.40 16.88 -11.92
N GLY A 25 -29.82 16.12 -10.99
CA GLY A 25 -29.63 16.57 -9.62
C GLY A 25 -28.45 17.54 -9.54
N ARG A 26 -28.69 18.84 -9.75
CA ARG A 26 -27.71 19.91 -9.50
C ARG A 26 -27.24 19.88 -8.04
N ARG A 27 -26.19 19.13 -7.73
CA ARG A 27 -25.34 19.40 -6.57
C ARG A 27 -24.46 20.58 -6.94
N LYS A 28 -24.73 21.74 -6.33
CA LYS A 28 -23.82 22.90 -6.35
C LYS A 28 -22.42 22.41 -6.00
N ASP A 29 -21.52 22.60 -6.95
CA ASP A 29 -20.11 22.24 -6.87
C ASP A 29 -19.47 22.95 -5.68
N ARG A 30 -18.99 22.15 -4.72
CA ARG A 30 -18.21 22.61 -3.56
C ARG A 30 -16.97 21.73 -3.39
N ARG A 31 -16.40 21.26 -4.52
CA ARG A 31 -15.25 20.34 -4.56
C ARG A 31 -14.27 20.66 -5.71
N GLN A 32 -13.84 21.92 -5.84
CA GLN A 32 -12.78 22.29 -6.79
C GLN A 32 -11.34 22.05 -6.30
N ASN A 33 -11.13 21.40 -5.14
CA ASN A 33 -9.78 21.09 -4.64
C ASN A 33 -9.44 19.60 -4.81
N GLY A 34 -9.14 19.19 -6.04
CA GLY A 34 -8.46 17.92 -6.33
C GLY A 34 -7.11 18.20 -6.99
N GLY A 35 -6.01 17.65 -6.46
CA GLY A 35 -4.65 17.86 -6.96
C GLY A 35 -4.36 17.19 -8.31
N VAL A 36 -3.12 17.26 -8.79
CA VAL A 36 -2.67 16.53 -10.00
C VAL A 36 -2.92 15.02 -9.80
N PRO A 37 -3.44 14.28 -10.81
CA PRO A 37 -3.68 12.85 -10.64
C PRO A 37 -2.40 12.08 -10.27
N PRO A 38 -2.47 11.04 -9.42
CA PRO A 38 -1.31 10.24 -9.03
C PRO A 38 -0.60 9.65 -10.25
N ARG A 39 0.73 9.53 -10.20
CA ARG A 39 1.56 8.97 -11.29
C ARG A 39 1.43 9.71 -12.62
N TRP A 40 0.85 10.91 -12.64
CA TRP A 40 0.60 11.66 -13.88
C TRP A 40 1.81 12.46 -14.34
N LEU A 41 2.62 13.00 -13.43
CA LEU A 41 3.70 13.94 -13.75
C LEU A 41 4.73 13.32 -14.70
N ARG A 42 5.27 12.15 -14.35
CA ARG A 42 6.28 11.44 -15.16
C ARG A 42 5.69 10.45 -16.15
N CYS A 43 4.37 10.26 -16.17
CA CYS A 43 3.68 9.53 -17.24
C CYS A 43 3.92 10.22 -18.60
N PRO A 44 4.37 9.49 -19.64
CA PRO A 44 4.60 10.06 -20.95
C PRO A 44 3.33 10.69 -21.52
N ARG A 45 3.44 11.90 -22.09
CA ARG A 45 2.29 12.68 -22.57
C ARG A 45 1.40 11.91 -23.54
N LYS A 46 1.99 11.23 -24.52
CA LYS A 46 1.28 10.55 -25.63
C LYS A 46 2.04 9.33 -26.15
N SER A 47 1.41 8.52 -26.99
CA SER A 47 2.05 7.47 -27.78
C SER A 47 3.14 8.04 -28.69
N SER A 48 4.14 7.22 -29.00
CA SER A 48 5.24 7.55 -29.91
C SER A 48 4.72 7.74 -31.34
N GLY A 49 3.76 6.93 -31.77
CA GLY A 49 3.03 7.06 -33.04
C GLY A 49 1.52 6.83 -32.89
N PHE A 50 0.89 6.40 -33.98
CA PHE A 50 -0.55 6.13 -34.04
C PHE A 50 -0.80 4.62 -34.00
N VAL A 51 -1.57 4.16 -33.02
CA VAL A 51 -1.93 2.74 -32.90
C VAL A 51 -2.89 2.40 -34.04
N GLY A 52 -2.54 1.39 -34.84
CA GLY A 52 -3.32 1.00 -36.03
C GLY A 52 -3.49 2.12 -37.05
N ASP A 53 -2.56 3.08 -37.12
CA ASP A 53 -2.60 4.30 -37.94
C ASP A 53 -3.86 5.20 -37.74
N LYS A 54 -4.66 4.92 -36.71
CA LYS A 54 -5.95 5.59 -36.47
C LYS A 54 -6.01 6.29 -35.12
N PHE A 55 -5.36 5.75 -34.10
CA PHE A 55 -5.51 6.21 -32.72
C PHE A 55 -4.28 6.93 -32.20
N LEU A 56 -4.47 8.16 -31.70
CA LEU A 56 -3.49 8.83 -30.84
C LEU A 56 -3.88 8.59 -29.38
N VAL A 57 -2.99 7.97 -28.61
CA VAL A 57 -3.25 7.65 -27.21
C VAL A 57 -2.45 8.57 -26.32
N PHE A 58 -3.06 9.15 -25.29
CA PHE A 58 -2.38 10.07 -24.40
C PHE A 58 -2.89 9.99 -22.97
N LYS A 59 -2.12 10.55 -22.02
CA LYS A 59 -2.59 10.75 -20.65
C LYS A 59 -3.59 11.91 -20.61
N THR A 60 -4.45 12.00 -19.61
CA THR A 60 -5.40 13.14 -19.53
C THR A 60 -4.64 14.47 -19.55
N PRO A 61 -4.94 15.44 -20.42
CA PRO A 61 -4.38 16.77 -20.28
C PRO A 61 -4.88 17.45 -19.00
N LEU A 62 -4.17 18.47 -18.54
CA LEU A 62 -4.56 19.33 -17.42
C LEU A 62 -4.69 20.77 -17.92
N SER A 63 -5.72 21.50 -17.50
CA SER A 63 -5.86 22.92 -17.78
C SER A 63 -4.83 23.75 -16.98
N ALA A 64 -4.69 25.02 -17.34
CA ALA A 64 -3.73 25.95 -16.72
C ALA A 64 -3.93 26.11 -15.19
N GLN A 65 -5.08 25.72 -14.64
CA GLN A 65 -5.33 25.76 -13.18
C GLN A 65 -4.39 24.84 -12.38
N TYR A 66 -3.73 23.89 -13.04
CA TYR A 66 -2.77 22.98 -12.41
C TYR A 66 -1.31 23.45 -12.53
N ASP A 67 -1.04 24.56 -13.22
CA ASP A 67 0.33 25.00 -13.56
C ASP A 67 1.23 25.28 -12.37
N GLU A 68 0.66 25.75 -11.26
CA GLU A 68 1.39 26.00 -10.01
C GLU A 68 1.83 24.70 -9.33
N HIS A 69 1.16 23.58 -9.61
CA HIS A 69 1.41 22.26 -9.04
C HIS A 69 2.16 21.33 -10.00
N VAL A 70 2.40 21.77 -11.24
CA VAL A 70 3.03 20.98 -12.30
C VAL A 70 4.27 21.72 -12.81
N PRO A 71 5.49 21.16 -12.62
CA PRO A 71 6.70 21.71 -13.20
C PRO A 71 6.54 21.94 -14.70
N VAL A 72 7.11 23.04 -15.23
CA VAL A 72 6.97 23.46 -16.63
C VAL A 72 7.26 22.31 -17.60
N ASP A 73 8.31 21.53 -17.33
CA ASP A 73 8.72 20.39 -18.15
C ASP A 73 7.68 19.25 -18.21
N ASN A 74 6.81 19.14 -17.20
CA ASN A 74 5.77 18.12 -17.08
C ASN A 74 4.37 18.59 -17.53
N ARG A 75 4.17 19.89 -17.78
CA ARG A 75 2.85 20.44 -18.18
C ARG A 75 2.33 19.77 -19.44
N PHE A 76 1.02 19.58 -19.53
CA PHE A 76 0.40 18.97 -20.70
C PHE A 76 -1.05 19.43 -20.85
N HIS A 77 -1.27 20.48 -21.63
CA HIS A 77 -2.56 21.09 -21.94
C HIS A 77 -3.19 20.47 -23.20
N PRO A 78 -4.52 20.54 -23.37
CA PRO A 78 -5.18 20.12 -24.61
C PRO A 78 -4.58 20.76 -25.88
N SER A 79 -4.22 22.04 -25.81
CA SER A 79 -3.53 22.76 -26.90
C SER A 79 -2.20 22.13 -27.35
N MET A 80 -1.47 21.42 -26.47
CA MET A 80 -0.25 20.70 -26.85
C MET A 80 -0.54 19.48 -27.74
N VAL A 81 -1.67 18.80 -27.55
CA VAL A 81 -2.10 17.71 -28.45
C VAL A 81 -2.37 18.28 -29.85
N GLN A 82 -3.08 19.40 -29.92
CA GLN A 82 -3.37 20.09 -31.18
C GLN A 82 -2.09 20.52 -31.90
N SER A 83 -1.13 21.08 -31.15
CA SER A 83 0.16 21.53 -31.67
C SER A 83 0.98 20.36 -32.23
N TYR A 84 0.95 19.22 -31.53
CA TYR A 84 1.55 17.99 -32.04
C TYR A 84 0.90 17.52 -33.34
N MET A 85 -0.45 17.49 -33.42
CA MET A 85 -1.17 17.06 -34.62
C MET A 85 -0.84 17.94 -35.84
N LYS A 86 -0.70 19.25 -35.64
CA LYS A 86 -0.21 20.18 -36.68
C LYS A 86 1.21 19.83 -37.13
N SER A 87 2.11 19.52 -36.20
CA SER A 87 3.52 19.19 -36.53
C SER A 87 3.66 17.92 -37.37
N VAL A 88 2.80 16.91 -37.14
CA VAL A 88 2.78 15.65 -37.90
C VAL A 88 1.84 15.71 -39.11
N LYS A 89 1.29 16.89 -39.43
CA LYS A 89 0.40 17.15 -40.57
C LYS A 89 -0.81 16.21 -40.64
N ARG A 90 -1.36 15.84 -39.47
CA ARG A 90 -2.58 15.03 -39.37
C ARG A 90 -3.65 15.78 -38.61
N LYS A 91 -4.92 15.51 -38.93
CA LYS A 91 -6.07 16.08 -38.24
C LYS A 91 -6.58 15.11 -37.18
N ILE A 92 -6.67 15.56 -35.93
CA ILE A 92 -7.48 14.90 -34.91
C ILE A 92 -8.89 15.47 -35.02
N GLY A 93 -9.90 14.61 -35.17
CA GLY A 93 -11.26 15.09 -35.37
C GLY A 93 -12.29 14.49 -34.41
N LEU A 94 -11.91 13.44 -33.67
CA LEU A 94 -12.66 12.92 -32.53
C LEU A 94 -11.74 12.79 -31.32
N TRP A 95 -12.25 13.16 -30.15
CA TRP A 95 -11.58 13.08 -28.86
C TRP A 95 -12.45 12.31 -27.87
N ILE A 96 -11.96 11.16 -27.42
CA ILE A 96 -12.65 10.25 -26.51
C ILE A 96 -12.00 10.32 -25.13
N ASP A 97 -12.74 10.84 -24.16
CA ASP A 97 -12.35 10.89 -22.75
C ASP A 97 -12.98 9.71 -21.97
N LEU A 98 -12.11 8.86 -21.40
CA LEU A 98 -12.49 7.69 -20.60
C LEU A 98 -12.35 7.91 -19.08
N THR A 99 -12.08 9.14 -18.64
CA THR A 99 -12.00 9.49 -17.22
C THR A 99 -13.39 9.60 -16.61
N ASN A 100 -13.50 9.38 -15.29
CA ASN A 100 -14.79 9.46 -14.59
C ASN A 100 -14.95 10.80 -13.84
N THR A 101 -14.28 11.85 -14.33
CA THR A 101 -14.26 13.19 -13.72
C THR A 101 -14.10 14.25 -14.79
N ASP A 102 -14.72 15.42 -14.59
CA ASP A 102 -14.63 16.57 -15.51
C ASP A 102 -13.67 17.67 -15.01
N ARG A 103 -12.91 17.38 -13.96
CA ARG A 103 -12.05 18.39 -13.29
C ARG A 103 -10.77 18.74 -14.05
N TYR A 104 -10.33 17.89 -14.96
CA TYR A 104 -8.97 17.95 -15.50
C TYR A 104 -8.77 19.08 -16.50
N TYR A 105 -9.72 19.26 -17.41
CA TYR A 105 -9.73 20.31 -18.42
C TYR A 105 -11.16 20.52 -18.91
N HIS A 106 -11.41 21.66 -19.54
CA HIS A 106 -12.72 22.02 -20.07
C HIS A 106 -12.88 21.49 -21.49
N LYS A 107 -13.97 20.77 -21.77
CA LYS A 107 -14.25 20.21 -23.10
C LYS A 107 -14.34 21.30 -24.18
N GLU A 108 -14.72 22.51 -23.80
CA GLU A 108 -14.83 23.67 -24.67
C GLU A 108 -13.48 24.05 -25.30
N GLU A 109 -12.34 23.76 -24.63
CA GLU A 109 -10.98 23.95 -25.19
C GLU A 109 -10.71 22.99 -26.36
N VAL A 110 -11.32 21.80 -26.34
CA VAL A 110 -11.22 20.80 -27.41
C VAL A 110 -12.22 21.12 -28.53
N GLU A 111 -13.47 21.43 -28.18
CA GLU A 111 -14.54 21.73 -29.15
C GLU A 111 -14.28 23.02 -29.93
N SER A 112 -13.73 24.06 -29.29
CA SER A 112 -13.35 25.33 -29.96
C SER A 112 -12.24 25.15 -31.01
N ALA A 113 -11.47 24.07 -30.94
CA ALA A 113 -10.49 23.70 -31.96
C ALA A 113 -11.10 22.89 -33.13
N GLY A 114 -12.43 22.74 -33.17
CA GLY A 114 -13.14 22.01 -34.21
C GLY A 114 -13.05 20.48 -34.06
N ILE A 115 -12.73 19.99 -32.85
CA ILE A 115 -12.60 18.56 -32.55
C ILE A 115 -13.88 18.10 -31.84
N ARG A 116 -14.51 17.02 -32.33
CA ARG A 116 -15.69 16.46 -31.66
C ARG A 116 -15.26 15.81 -30.35
N TYR A 117 -15.90 16.20 -29.24
CA TYR A 117 -15.63 15.63 -27.92
C TYR A 117 -16.70 14.61 -27.51
N ILE A 118 -16.27 13.44 -27.02
CA ILE A 118 -17.15 12.42 -26.44
C ILE A 118 -16.56 11.95 -25.12
N LYS A 119 -17.33 12.06 -24.04
CA LYS A 119 -17.01 11.43 -22.77
C LYS A 119 -17.69 10.07 -22.66
N MET A 120 -16.92 9.02 -22.49
CA MET A 120 -17.42 7.68 -22.18
C MET A 120 -17.12 7.39 -20.72
N ASN A 121 -18.13 7.55 -19.86
CA ASN A 121 -17.97 7.28 -18.44
C ASN A 121 -17.79 5.78 -18.22
N CYS A 122 -16.53 5.34 -18.13
CA CYS A 122 -16.19 4.03 -17.59
C CYS A 122 -16.22 4.14 -16.07
N GLU A 123 -17.17 3.50 -15.38
CA GLU A 123 -17.27 3.53 -13.91
C GLU A 123 -15.91 3.24 -13.25
N GLY A 124 -15.33 4.26 -12.62
CA GLY A 124 -13.88 4.40 -12.42
C GLY A 124 -13.17 3.44 -11.46
N ALA A 125 -13.80 2.37 -10.97
CA ALA A 125 -13.18 1.45 -10.00
C ALA A 125 -13.36 -0.05 -10.28
N ASN A 126 -13.99 -0.45 -11.40
CA ASN A 126 -14.40 -1.83 -11.65
C ASN A 126 -13.70 -2.44 -12.88
N GLY A 127 -12.45 -2.90 -12.74
CA GLY A 127 -11.85 -3.88 -13.65
C GLY A 127 -11.71 -3.46 -15.13
N PRO A 128 -11.50 -4.41 -16.06
CA PRO A 128 -11.47 -4.18 -17.50
C PRO A 128 -12.85 -3.73 -18.05
N PRO A 129 -12.90 -2.98 -19.18
CA PRO A 129 -14.15 -2.58 -19.82
C PRO A 129 -15.12 -3.74 -20.10
N SER A 130 -16.42 -3.50 -19.91
CA SER A 130 -17.49 -4.48 -20.20
C SER A 130 -17.74 -4.64 -21.69
N GLU A 131 -18.40 -5.73 -22.10
CA GLU A 131 -18.79 -5.95 -23.50
C GLU A 131 -19.66 -4.81 -24.05
N GLU A 132 -20.57 -4.25 -23.25
CA GLU A 132 -21.36 -3.07 -23.63
C GLU A 132 -20.49 -1.85 -23.92
N GLN A 133 -19.40 -1.65 -23.16
CA GLN A 133 -18.45 -0.56 -23.37
C GLN A 133 -17.58 -0.79 -24.61
N ILE A 134 -17.20 -2.03 -24.89
CA ILE A 134 -16.51 -2.41 -26.13
C ILE A 134 -17.39 -2.07 -27.34
N GLU A 135 -18.65 -2.50 -27.33
CA GLU A 135 -19.60 -2.24 -28.40
C GLU A 135 -19.91 -0.75 -28.57
N LEU A 136 -20.06 -0.01 -27.47
CA LEU A 136 -20.23 1.45 -27.52
C LEU A 136 -19.01 2.14 -28.13
N PHE A 137 -17.79 1.76 -27.72
CA PHE A 137 -16.55 2.32 -28.24
C PHE A 137 -16.42 2.05 -29.75
N LYS A 138 -16.69 0.82 -30.19
CA LYS A 138 -16.73 0.43 -31.61
C LYS A 138 -17.72 1.28 -32.39
N LYS A 139 -18.96 1.38 -31.90
CA LYS A 139 -20.01 2.17 -32.55
C LYS A 139 -19.60 3.63 -32.71
N ILE A 140 -18.98 4.23 -31.68
CA ILE A 140 -18.49 5.61 -31.74
C ILE A 140 -17.38 5.76 -32.78
N CYS A 141 -16.39 4.87 -32.76
CA CYS A 141 -15.24 4.92 -33.67
C CYS A 141 -15.65 4.68 -35.12
N ASN A 142 -16.54 3.71 -35.39
CA ASN A 142 -17.03 3.40 -36.73
C ASN A 142 -17.89 4.53 -37.30
N ASN A 143 -18.86 5.05 -36.52
CA ASN A 143 -19.71 6.16 -36.97
C ASN A 143 -18.90 7.40 -37.34
N TYR A 144 -17.78 7.63 -36.65
CA TYR A 144 -16.90 8.73 -36.95
C TYR A 144 -15.98 8.43 -38.14
N SER A 145 -15.32 7.28 -38.14
CA SER A 145 -14.33 6.88 -39.15
C SER A 145 -14.94 6.71 -40.53
N ASN A 146 -16.18 6.20 -40.62
CA ASN A 146 -16.90 6.04 -41.89
C ASN A 146 -17.15 7.39 -42.59
N LYS A 147 -17.30 8.47 -41.82
CA LYS A 147 -17.48 9.83 -42.36
C LYS A 147 -16.16 10.58 -42.53
N ASN A 148 -15.15 10.24 -41.72
CA ASN A 148 -13.86 10.91 -41.67
C ASN A 148 -12.72 9.86 -41.69
N PRO A 149 -12.46 9.20 -42.83
CA PRO A 149 -11.51 8.08 -42.89
C PRO A 149 -10.08 8.51 -42.59
N ASN A 150 -9.70 9.73 -42.98
CA ASN A 150 -8.33 10.26 -42.83
C ASN A 150 -8.08 10.95 -41.47
N ASP A 151 -9.11 11.14 -40.64
CA ASP A 151 -8.98 11.81 -39.34
C ASP A 151 -8.51 10.80 -38.28
N VAL A 152 -7.67 11.28 -37.36
CA VAL A 152 -7.21 10.56 -36.17
C VAL A 152 -8.24 10.67 -35.06
N ILE A 153 -8.38 9.59 -34.29
CA ILE A 153 -9.16 9.55 -33.06
C ILE A 153 -8.20 9.64 -31.87
N GLY A 154 -8.35 10.68 -31.05
CA GLY A 154 -7.65 10.81 -29.79
C GLY A 154 -8.37 10.05 -28.68
N VAL A 155 -7.66 9.24 -27.91
CA VAL A 155 -8.24 8.47 -26.80
C VAL A 155 -7.35 8.63 -25.57
N HIS A 156 -7.95 8.97 -24.43
CA HIS A 156 -7.24 8.97 -23.16
C HIS A 156 -8.10 8.43 -22.01
N CYS A 157 -7.42 7.93 -20.99
CA CYS A 157 -7.95 7.80 -19.64
C CYS A 157 -7.08 8.68 -18.71
N THR A 158 -6.94 8.36 -17.43
CA THR A 158 -6.02 9.11 -16.54
C THR A 158 -4.59 9.04 -17.07
N HIS A 159 -4.05 7.84 -17.30
CA HIS A 159 -2.67 7.64 -17.77
C HIS A 159 -2.56 7.28 -19.26
N GLY A 160 -3.66 6.83 -19.89
CA GLY A 160 -3.67 6.45 -21.31
C GLY A 160 -2.98 5.11 -21.61
N PHE A 161 -3.16 4.11 -20.74
CA PHE A 161 -2.56 2.76 -20.92
C PHE A 161 -3.62 1.66 -20.82
N ASN A 162 -4.15 1.36 -19.63
CA ASN A 162 -4.97 0.16 -19.44
C ASN A 162 -6.35 0.25 -20.12
N ARG A 163 -7.21 1.20 -19.75
CA ARG A 163 -8.56 1.33 -20.36
C ARG A 163 -8.48 1.70 -21.84
N SER A 164 -7.62 2.67 -22.19
CA SER A 164 -7.41 3.08 -23.58
C SER A 164 -6.87 1.92 -24.42
N GLY A 165 -5.86 1.22 -23.93
CA GLY A 165 -5.27 0.07 -24.63
C GLY A 165 -6.24 -1.07 -24.80
N PHE A 166 -7.04 -1.38 -23.78
CA PHE A 166 -8.04 -2.43 -23.86
C PHE A 166 -9.08 -2.16 -24.95
N LEU A 167 -9.70 -0.97 -24.94
CA LEU A 167 -10.72 -0.62 -25.92
C LEU A 167 -10.15 -0.54 -27.35
N ILE A 168 -8.92 -0.02 -27.49
CA ILE A 168 -8.25 0.06 -28.80
C ILE A 168 -7.88 -1.34 -29.30
N CYS A 169 -7.32 -2.22 -28.46
CA CYS A 169 -6.98 -3.59 -28.87
C CYS A 169 -8.25 -4.36 -29.26
N ALA A 170 -9.31 -4.29 -28.46
CA ALA A 170 -10.60 -4.92 -28.79
C ALA A 170 -11.18 -4.39 -30.11
N TYR A 171 -11.09 -3.08 -30.36
CA TYR A 171 -11.52 -2.47 -31.62
C TYR A 171 -10.71 -2.98 -32.82
N LEU A 172 -9.38 -3.09 -32.70
CA LEU A 172 -8.52 -3.58 -33.77
C LEU A 172 -8.80 -5.05 -34.11
N VAL A 173 -9.06 -5.88 -33.10
CA VAL A 173 -9.46 -7.28 -33.32
C VAL A 173 -10.80 -7.35 -34.06
N HIS A 174 -11.80 -6.58 -33.62
CA HIS A 174 -13.14 -6.64 -34.21
C HIS A 174 -13.28 -6.03 -35.61
N GLU A 175 -12.62 -4.91 -35.87
CA GLU A 175 -12.86 -4.13 -37.10
C GLU A 175 -11.78 -4.31 -38.17
N PHE A 176 -10.59 -4.79 -37.79
CA PHE A 176 -9.47 -5.01 -38.70
C PHE A 176 -9.00 -6.47 -38.74
N ASP A 177 -9.71 -7.38 -38.07
CA ASP A 177 -9.40 -8.82 -37.98
C ASP A 177 -7.96 -9.09 -37.49
N TRP A 178 -7.42 -8.24 -36.61
CA TRP A 178 -6.10 -8.46 -36.03
C TRP A 178 -6.14 -9.58 -35.00
N GLY A 179 -5.09 -10.40 -34.94
CA GLY A 179 -4.87 -11.29 -33.80
C GLY A 179 -4.62 -10.47 -32.53
N ILE A 180 -5.20 -10.88 -31.38
CA ILE A 180 -5.09 -10.10 -30.13
C ILE A 180 -3.64 -9.92 -29.68
N GLN A 181 -2.79 -10.92 -29.87
CA GLN A 181 -1.35 -10.83 -29.55
C GLN A 181 -0.65 -9.76 -30.40
N PHE A 182 -1.03 -9.63 -31.67
CA PHE A 182 -0.51 -8.60 -32.56
C PHE A 182 -1.02 -7.20 -32.16
N ALA A 183 -2.30 -7.07 -31.82
CA ALA A 183 -2.87 -5.81 -31.34
C ALA A 183 -2.22 -5.33 -30.03
N LEU A 184 -1.98 -6.24 -29.07
CA LEU A 184 -1.26 -5.95 -27.83
C LEU A 184 0.20 -5.53 -28.09
N SER A 185 0.88 -6.22 -29.01
CA SER A 185 2.25 -5.90 -29.40
C SER A 185 2.36 -4.53 -30.07
N GLU A 186 1.47 -4.21 -31.01
CA GLU A 186 1.45 -2.90 -31.66
C GLU A 186 1.11 -1.78 -30.68
N PHE A 187 0.15 -2.01 -29.77
CA PHE A 187 -0.15 -1.05 -28.70
C PHE A 187 1.08 -0.82 -27.79
N ALA A 188 1.77 -1.88 -27.37
CA ALA A 188 2.96 -1.79 -26.53
C ALA A 188 4.12 -1.07 -27.25
N LYS A 189 4.28 -1.30 -28.55
CA LYS A 189 5.29 -0.62 -29.38
C LYS A 189 5.03 0.88 -29.48
N GLN A 190 3.79 1.27 -29.72
CA GLN A 190 3.41 2.68 -29.86
C GLN A 190 3.24 3.38 -28.50
N ARG A 191 2.97 2.64 -27.43
CA ARG A 191 2.75 3.17 -26.08
C ARG A 191 3.46 2.29 -25.03
N PRO A 192 4.80 2.28 -24.98
CA PRO A 192 5.54 1.45 -24.03
C PRO A 192 5.17 1.76 -22.57
N PRO A 193 4.89 0.74 -21.73
CA PRO A 193 5.17 -0.68 -21.94
C PRO A 193 3.99 -1.46 -22.57
N GLY A 194 2.88 -0.79 -22.89
CA GLY A 194 1.60 -1.40 -23.23
C GLY A 194 0.64 -1.45 -22.04
N ILE A 195 -0.33 -2.35 -22.10
CA ILE A 195 -1.25 -2.60 -20.98
C ILE A 195 -0.45 -3.30 -19.88
N TYR A 196 -0.42 -2.72 -18.69
CA TYR A 196 0.40 -3.21 -17.56
C TYR A 196 -0.41 -3.79 -16.41
N LYS A 197 -1.73 -3.90 -16.58
CA LYS A 197 -2.65 -4.59 -15.66
C LYS A 197 -2.94 -6.00 -16.18
N GLN A 198 -2.59 -7.02 -15.40
CA GLN A 198 -2.74 -8.42 -15.82
C GLN A 198 -4.21 -8.81 -16.04
N ASP A 199 -5.13 -8.32 -15.22
CA ASP A 199 -6.57 -8.57 -15.35
C ASP A 199 -7.13 -8.05 -16.69
N TYR A 200 -6.54 -6.99 -17.25
CA TYR A 200 -6.92 -6.46 -18.56
C TYR A 200 -6.39 -7.36 -19.69
N LEU A 201 -5.15 -7.84 -19.58
CA LEU A 201 -4.54 -8.76 -20.55
C LEU A 201 -5.27 -10.10 -20.57
N ASN A 202 -5.58 -10.65 -19.39
CA ASN A 202 -6.33 -11.89 -19.22
C ASN A 202 -7.70 -11.77 -19.88
N ARG A 203 -8.45 -10.70 -19.57
CA ARG A 203 -9.80 -10.51 -20.12
C ARG A 203 -9.80 -10.35 -21.64
N LEU A 204 -8.81 -9.68 -22.23
CA LEU A 204 -8.69 -9.60 -23.69
C LEU A 204 -8.47 -10.97 -24.31
N CYS A 205 -7.60 -11.81 -23.72
CA CYS A 205 -7.34 -13.15 -24.24
C CYS A 205 -8.54 -14.07 -24.02
N GLU A 206 -9.22 -14.00 -22.87
CA GLU A 206 -10.48 -14.74 -22.64
C GLU A 206 -11.54 -14.46 -23.73
N ILE A 207 -11.64 -13.21 -24.19
CA ILE A 207 -12.62 -12.83 -25.22
C ILE A 207 -12.17 -13.23 -26.63
N PHE A 208 -10.88 -13.04 -26.95
CA PHE A 208 -10.39 -13.06 -28.35
C PHE A 208 -9.39 -14.18 -28.68
N ASP A 209 -8.86 -14.87 -27.68
CA ASP A 209 -7.88 -15.96 -27.80
C ASP A 209 -8.02 -16.94 -26.61
N PRO A 210 -9.19 -17.60 -26.46
CA PRO A 210 -9.51 -18.41 -25.27
C PRO A 210 -8.65 -19.67 -25.14
N GLU A 211 -8.03 -20.13 -26.23
CA GLU A 211 -7.07 -21.25 -26.25
C GLU A 211 -5.62 -20.77 -26.05
N GLY A 212 -5.37 -19.47 -26.12
CA GLY A 212 -4.06 -18.86 -25.96
C GLY A 212 -3.76 -18.45 -24.52
N SER A 213 -2.47 -18.42 -24.19
CA SER A 213 -2.01 -17.91 -22.88
C SER A 213 -1.91 -16.38 -22.91
N PRO A 214 -2.51 -15.65 -21.94
CA PRO A 214 -2.32 -14.22 -21.84
C PRO A 214 -0.84 -13.86 -21.67
N PRO A 215 -0.36 -12.78 -22.31
CA PRO A 215 1.00 -12.33 -22.08
C PRO A 215 1.17 -11.90 -20.61
N ALA A 216 2.34 -12.18 -20.05
CA ALA A 216 2.71 -11.66 -18.75
C ALA A 216 2.74 -10.13 -18.82
N LYS A 217 2.23 -9.47 -17.77
CA LYS A 217 2.28 -8.01 -17.65
C LYS A 217 3.73 -7.56 -17.82
N PRO A 218 3.98 -6.50 -18.59
CA PRO A 218 5.32 -5.96 -18.73
C PRO A 218 5.81 -5.37 -17.41
N GLU A 219 7.14 -5.26 -17.26
CA GLU A 219 7.74 -4.52 -16.16
C GLU A 219 7.22 -3.08 -16.16
N LEU A 220 6.77 -2.61 -15.01
CA LEU A 220 6.25 -1.26 -14.85
C LEU A 220 7.41 -0.25 -15.03
N PRO A 221 7.27 0.77 -15.89
CA PRO A 221 8.26 1.82 -15.99
C PRO A 221 8.36 2.63 -14.69
N ASP A 222 9.50 3.29 -14.48
CA ASP A 222 9.83 4.05 -13.26
C ASP A 222 8.75 5.06 -12.82
N TRP A 223 7.93 5.59 -13.73
CA TRP A 223 6.86 6.55 -13.43
C TRP A 223 5.57 5.91 -12.90
N CYS A 224 5.38 4.60 -13.04
CA CYS A 224 4.23 3.88 -12.49
C CYS A 224 4.31 3.67 -10.97
N PHE A 225 5.46 3.98 -10.35
CA PHE A 225 5.74 3.77 -8.93
C PHE A 225 5.70 5.07 -8.09
N GLU A 226 5.24 6.19 -8.66
CA GLU A 226 4.98 7.42 -7.89
C GLU A 226 3.74 7.21 -6.98
N ASP A 227 3.99 7.04 -5.67
CA ASP A 227 3.07 7.16 -4.54
C ASP A 227 1.69 6.46 -4.66
N GLU A 228 1.58 5.26 -4.09
CA GLU A 228 0.33 4.77 -3.51
C GLU A 228 0.15 5.42 -2.13
N ASP A 229 -0.39 6.63 -2.07
CA ASP A 229 -1.03 7.15 -0.86
C ASP A 229 -2.03 8.29 -1.19
N VAL A 230 -3.26 8.12 -0.68
CA VAL A 230 -4.33 9.12 -0.42
C VAL A 230 -5.21 9.68 -1.55
N ILE A 231 -5.04 9.33 -2.83
CA ILE A 231 -5.89 9.89 -3.91
C ILE A 231 -6.29 8.80 -4.92
N ASP A 232 -7.57 8.72 -5.28
CA ASP A 232 -8.03 7.79 -6.33
C ASP A 232 -7.47 8.18 -7.71
N ASP A 233 -7.57 7.28 -8.71
CA ASP A 233 -7.13 7.53 -10.11
C ASP A 233 -7.81 8.77 -10.74
N ASP A 234 -8.83 9.32 -10.08
CA ASP A 234 -9.59 10.51 -10.49
C ASP A 234 -9.30 11.76 -9.63
N GLY A 235 -8.38 11.72 -8.66
CA GLY A 235 -7.91 12.92 -7.94
C GLY A 235 -8.63 13.37 -6.69
N PHE A 236 -9.59 12.62 -6.18
CA PHE A 236 -10.36 13.04 -5.03
C PHE A 236 -9.68 12.64 -3.72
N MET A 237 -9.55 13.61 -2.80
CA MET A 237 -9.19 13.34 -1.42
C MET A 237 -10.28 12.48 -0.76
N SER A 238 -9.90 11.38 -0.10
CA SER A 238 -10.84 10.65 0.76
C SER A 238 -11.24 11.54 1.93
N ASN A 239 -12.47 12.03 1.91
CA ASN A 239 -12.96 13.02 2.85
C ASN A 239 -13.23 12.37 4.22
N ARG A 240 -12.24 12.33 5.11
CA ARG A 240 -12.42 12.13 6.57
C ARG A 240 -11.37 12.90 7.36
N SER A 241 -11.47 14.23 7.33
CA SER A 241 -10.96 15.05 8.42
C SER A 241 -11.90 14.91 9.62
N SER A 242 -11.36 14.33 10.67
CA SER A 242 -11.88 14.34 12.04
C SER A 242 -11.96 15.76 12.57
N SER A 243 -13.16 16.33 12.64
CA SER A 243 -13.44 17.45 13.54
C SER A 243 -13.98 16.90 14.85
N SER A 244 -13.08 16.70 15.82
CA SER A 244 -13.41 16.47 17.21
C SER A 244 -13.78 17.80 17.87
N SER A 245 -15.07 18.01 18.12
CA SER A 245 -15.53 18.98 19.12
C SER A 245 -16.30 18.22 20.20
N VAL A 246 -15.64 18.05 21.34
CA VAL A 246 -16.21 17.56 22.59
C VAL A 246 -17.05 18.68 23.22
N SER A 247 -18.30 18.40 23.57
CA SER A 247 -19.05 19.14 24.61
C SER A 247 -20.17 18.26 25.20
N SER A 248 -19.82 17.63 26.32
CA SER A 248 -20.58 17.30 27.54
C SER A 248 -22.13 17.30 27.62
N ASN A 249 -22.63 16.19 28.18
CA ASN A 249 -23.71 15.98 29.16
C ASN A 249 -25.15 16.49 28.89
N SER A 250 -26.16 15.61 29.01
CA SER A 250 -26.82 15.31 30.28
C SER A 250 -27.98 14.29 30.16
N TYR A 251 -28.26 13.64 31.29
CA TYR A 251 -29.23 12.60 31.65
C TYR A 251 -30.69 12.78 31.20
N ASN A 252 -31.39 11.68 30.83
CA ASN A 252 -32.46 11.07 31.65
C ASN A 252 -33.21 9.92 30.95
N ASN A 253 -33.13 8.73 31.55
CA ASN A 253 -34.19 7.90 32.13
C ASN A 253 -35.50 7.53 31.39
N GLN A 254 -35.90 6.26 31.67
CA GLN A 254 -37.24 5.62 31.61
C GLN A 254 -37.69 4.86 30.34
N GLY A 255 -37.68 3.53 30.44
CA GLY A 255 -38.89 2.77 30.80
C GLY A 255 -39.73 2.13 29.68
N GLY A 256 -39.85 0.79 29.71
CA GLY A 256 -41.16 0.12 29.69
C GLY A 256 -41.70 -0.51 28.39
N ASN A 257 -41.56 -1.84 28.29
CA ASN A 257 -42.57 -2.86 27.92
C ASN A 257 -43.84 -2.46 27.12
N LYS A 258 -44.10 -3.12 25.96
CA LYS A 258 -45.16 -4.17 25.79
C LYS A 258 -45.34 -4.65 24.34
N ARG A 259 -45.71 -5.93 24.24
CA ARG A 259 -46.15 -6.72 23.08
C ARG A 259 -47.54 -6.32 22.58
N SER A 260 -47.82 -6.50 21.28
CA SER A 260 -49.02 -7.22 20.79
C SER A 260 -48.92 -7.62 19.30
N TYR A 261 -49.52 -8.77 19.01
CA TYR A 261 -49.63 -9.50 17.75
C TYR A 261 -50.70 -8.90 16.81
N GLN A 262 -50.51 -9.00 15.48
CA GLN A 262 -51.33 -9.83 14.57
C GLN A 262 -50.86 -9.73 13.09
N ASN A 263 -50.91 -10.89 12.42
CA ASN A 263 -50.56 -11.17 11.02
C ASN A 263 -51.52 -10.51 10.01
N THR A 264 -51.01 -10.17 8.82
CA THR A 264 -51.47 -10.72 7.52
C THR A 264 -50.51 -10.35 6.37
N ASP A 265 -50.13 -11.39 5.62
CA ASP A 265 -49.67 -11.51 4.22
C ASP A 265 -49.08 -10.32 3.43
N GLY A 266 -47.87 -10.55 2.90
CA GLY A 266 -47.39 -9.90 1.68
C GLY A 266 -45.86 -9.86 1.50
N GLY A 267 -45.29 -10.90 0.87
CA GLY A 267 -44.08 -10.89 0.00
C GLY A 267 -42.76 -10.20 0.44
N PRO A 268 -41.59 -10.86 0.36
CA PRO A 268 -40.34 -10.35 0.93
C PRO A 268 -39.74 -9.20 0.11
N GLN A 269 -39.78 -7.99 0.64
CA GLN A 269 -38.84 -6.93 0.28
C GLN A 269 -37.59 -7.06 1.14
N SER A 270 -36.55 -7.68 0.58
CA SER A 270 -35.21 -7.68 1.16
C SER A 270 -34.65 -6.24 1.13
N ASN A 271 -34.63 -5.58 2.28
CA ASN A 271 -33.82 -4.39 2.52
C ASN A 271 -32.34 -4.78 2.40
N GLY A 272 -31.79 -4.69 1.19
CA GLY A 272 -30.38 -4.88 0.91
C GLY A 272 -29.55 -3.79 1.59
N VAL A 273 -28.97 -4.12 2.73
CA VAL A 273 -27.85 -3.38 3.31
C VAL A 273 -26.75 -3.31 2.24
N ARG A 274 -26.46 -2.11 1.74
CA ARG A 274 -25.37 -1.88 0.79
C ARG A 274 -24.03 -2.20 1.46
N HIS A 275 -23.49 -3.39 1.22
CA HIS A 275 -22.13 -3.73 1.57
C HIS A 275 -21.15 -2.86 0.76
N LYS A 276 -20.36 -2.02 1.44
CA LYS A 276 -19.14 -1.39 0.88
C LYS A 276 -18.22 -2.52 0.40
N ARG A 277 -17.92 -2.59 -0.91
CA ARG A 277 -16.91 -3.52 -1.43
C ARG A 277 -15.53 -3.12 -0.85
N SER A 278 -14.86 -4.05 -0.15
CA SER A 278 -13.53 -3.78 0.43
C SER A 278 -12.48 -3.69 -0.68
N ARG A 279 -11.45 -2.88 -0.44
CA ARG A 279 -10.27 -2.79 -1.31
C ARG A 279 -9.57 -4.16 -1.35
N ARG A 280 -9.01 -4.55 -2.50
CA ARG A 280 -8.30 -5.85 -2.67
C ARG A 280 -6.91 -5.76 -2.07
N GLU A 281 -6.55 -6.76 -1.27
CA GLU A 281 -5.21 -6.91 -0.68
C GLU A 281 -4.17 -7.34 -1.71
N PHE A 282 -2.92 -6.94 -1.48
CA PHE A 282 -1.76 -7.47 -2.19
C PHE A 282 -1.49 -8.90 -1.69
N VAL A 283 -1.29 -9.84 -2.62
CA VAL A 283 -0.92 -11.22 -2.33
C VAL A 283 0.47 -11.45 -2.90
N LYS A 284 1.41 -11.83 -2.03
CA LYS A 284 2.77 -12.19 -2.41
C LYS A 284 2.80 -13.64 -2.88
N ASP A 285 3.45 -13.92 -4.01
CA ASP A 285 3.66 -15.29 -4.47
C ASP A 285 4.71 -15.98 -3.58
N ASN A 286 4.39 -17.20 -3.12
CA ASN A 286 5.24 -18.06 -2.28
C ASN A 286 5.82 -17.35 -1.03
N PRO A 287 4.97 -16.90 -0.09
CA PRO A 287 5.46 -16.31 1.15
C PRO A 287 6.16 -17.38 1.99
N VAL A 288 7.36 -17.04 2.49
CA VAL A 288 8.17 -17.91 3.33
C VAL A 288 8.16 -17.35 4.73
N PHE A 289 7.76 -18.18 5.71
CA PHE A 289 7.86 -17.81 7.12
C PHE A 289 9.33 -17.76 7.55
N MET A 290 9.62 -17.17 8.71
CA MET A 290 10.98 -17.14 9.25
C MET A 290 11.66 -18.52 9.17
N GLU A 291 12.83 -18.58 8.52
CA GLU A 291 13.60 -19.80 8.37
C GLU A 291 14.01 -20.37 9.75
N GLY A 292 13.87 -21.68 9.93
CA GLY A 292 14.19 -22.36 11.20
C GLY A 292 13.01 -22.54 12.15
N VAL A 293 11.79 -22.12 11.77
CA VAL A 293 10.56 -22.42 12.52
C VAL A 293 9.73 -23.48 11.79
N THR A 294 9.50 -24.62 12.43
CA THR A 294 8.64 -25.70 11.92
C THR A 294 7.20 -25.54 12.41
N GLY A 295 6.22 -26.14 11.73
CA GLY A 295 4.81 -26.12 12.16
C GLY A 295 4.06 -24.82 11.88
N VAL A 296 4.63 -23.96 11.03
CA VAL A 296 4.02 -22.73 10.52
C VAL A 296 4.05 -22.78 9.00
N GLU A 297 2.90 -22.65 8.37
CA GLU A 297 2.74 -22.82 6.92
C GLU A 297 2.03 -21.61 6.30
N PRO A 298 2.43 -21.15 5.10
CA PRO A 298 1.71 -20.08 4.41
C PRO A 298 0.29 -20.52 4.04
N VAL A 299 -0.69 -19.65 4.26
CA VAL A 299 -2.07 -19.90 3.83
C VAL A 299 -2.16 -19.65 2.32
N THR A 300 -2.28 -20.73 1.55
CA THR A 300 -2.40 -20.68 0.08
C THR A 300 -3.84 -20.54 -0.40
N ASP A 301 -4.82 -20.88 0.45
CA ASP A 301 -6.25 -20.70 0.17
C ASP A 301 -6.59 -19.20 0.16
N THR A 302 -7.03 -18.70 -1.01
CA THR A 302 -7.27 -17.27 -1.22
C THR A 302 -8.43 -16.72 -0.39
N ASP A 303 -9.45 -17.53 -0.11
CA ASP A 303 -10.63 -17.10 0.64
C ASP A 303 -10.30 -16.98 2.13
N GLU A 304 -9.60 -17.97 2.70
CA GLU A 304 -9.11 -17.93 4.06
C GLU A 304 -8.08 -16.82 4.27
N HIS A 305 -7.11 -16.68 3.35
CA HIS A 305 -6.12 -15.60 3.41
C HIS A 305 -6.82 -14.23 3.47
N SER A 306 -7.78 -13.99 2.57
CA SER A 306 -8.55 -12.74 2.52
C SER A 306 -9.44 -12.54 3.75
N ARG A 307 -10.00 -13.61 4.30
CA ARG A 307 -10.83 -13.59 5.51
C ARG A 307 -9.99 -13.20 6.74
N VAL A 308 -8.83 -13.81 6.91
CA VAL A 308 -7.92 -13.54 8.03
C VAL A 308 -7.38 -12.11 7.94
N GLN A 309 -6.90 -11.68 6.77
CA GLN A 309 -6.45 -10.29 6.56
C GLN A 309 -7.53 -9.28 6.97
N ARG A 310 -8.75 -9.48 6.48
CA ARG A 310 -9.89 -8.60 6.78
C ARG A 310 -10.24 -8.60 8.27
N LYS A 311 -10.28 -9.78 8.91
CA LYS A 311 -10.56 -9.89 10.34
C LYS A 311 -9.51 -9.12 11.16
N VAL A 312 -8.23 -9.25 10.84
CA VAL A 312 -7.15 -8.51 11.51
C VAL A 312 -7.30 -7.01 11.32
N GLN A 313 -7.61 -6.55 10.10
CA GLN A 313 -7.86 -5.14 9.80
C GLN A 313 -9.07 -4.59 10.56
N GLU A 314 -10.16 -5.33 10.62
CA GLU A 314 -11.36 -4.99 11.39
C GLU A 314 -11.04 -4.89 12.90
N MET A 315 -10.29 -5.85 13.44
CA MET A 315 -9.86 -5.84 14.84
C MET A 315 -8.95 -4.65 15.17
N CYS A 316 -8.17 -4.18 14.18
CA CYS A 316 -7.32 -3.00 14.26
C CYS A 316 -8.04 -1.67 13.94
N GLY A 317 -9.29 -1.69 13.47
CA GLY A 317 -9.95 -0.48 12.95
C GLY A 317 -9.25 0.11 11.72
N TRP A 318 -8.54 -0.71 10.96
CA TRP A 318 -7.78 -0.32 9.77
C TRP A 318 -8.68 -0.30 8.54
N GLU A 319 -8.95 0.88 7.98
CA GLU A 319 -9.81 1.04 6.79
C GLU A 319 -9.02 0.98 5.45
N SER A 320 -7.71 0.82 5.50
CA SER A 320 -6.83 0.73 4.32
C SER A 320 -6.44 -0.70 4.00
N THR A 321 -5.66 -0.90 2.94
CA THR A 321 -5.05 -2.19 2.62
C THR A 321 -3.69 -2.36 3.31
N GLY A 322 -3.17 -3.58 3.32
CA GLY A 322 -1.85 -3.90 3.85
C GLY A 322 -1.82 -4.14 5.37
N PHE A 323 -0.60 -4.18 5.89
CA PHE A 323 -0.31 -4.56 7.27
C PHE A 323 -0.72 -3.47 8.28
N PRO A 324 -1.65 -3.75 9.23
CA PRO A 324 -2.20 -2.73 10.12
C PRO A 324 -1.34 -2.44 11.36
N GLY A 325 -0.30 -3.25 11.64
CA GLY A 325 0.49 -3.10 12.87
C GLY A 325 1.24 -1.76 12.98
N SER A 326 1.37 -1.27 14.22
CA SER A 326 1.98 0.03 14.56
C SER A 326 3.44 0.17 14.10
N GLN A 327 3.80 1.13 13.27
CA GLN A 327 5.15 1.33 12.74
C GLN A 327 5.90 2.40 13.54
N PRO A 328 6.93 2.04 14.32
CA PRO A 328 7.71 2.99 15.10
C PRO A 328 8.67 3.82 14.24
N ILE A 329 8.88 5.07 14.64
CA ILE A 329 9.81 6.00 14.00
C ILE A 329 11.19 5.96 14.66
N SER A 330 12.24 6.19 13.86
CA SER A 330 13.61 6.26 14.40
C SER A 330 13.78 7.51 15.26
N MET A 331 14.43 7.35 16.42
CA MET A 331 14.72 8.46 17.31
C MET A 331 15.71 9.44 16.65
N ASP A 332 15.39 10.73 16.70
CA ASP A 332 16.22 11.83 16.25
C ASP A 332 16.25 12.95 17.30
N VAL A 333 17.10 13.96 17.07
CA VAL A 333 17.29 15.08 18.01
C VAL A 333 16.03 15.96 18.20
N ARG A 334 15.02 15.82 17.34
CA ARG A 334 13.76 16.56 17.43
C ARG A 334 12.73 15.76 18.21
N ASN A 335 12.51 14.51 17.82
CA ASN A 335 11.46 13.67 18.41
C ASN A 335 11.83 13.12 19.80
N ILE A 336 13.09 13.16 20.21
CA ILE A 336 13.48 12.85 21.60
C ILE A 336 12.75 13.77 22.61
N GLY A 337 12.33 14.97 22.17
CA GLY A 337 11.48 15.88 22.96
C GLY A 337 10.21 15.22 23.50
N LEU A 338 9.64 14.24 22.78
CA LEU A 338 8.45 13.52 23.21
C LEU A 338 8.64 12.82 24.57
N ILE A 339 9.86 12.38 24.90
CA ILE A 339 10.18 11.78 26.21
C ILE A 339 9.99 12.76 27.37
N ALA A 340 10.12 14.07 27.10
CA ALA A 340 9.85 15.12 28.08
C ALA A 340 8.35 15.45 28.19
N GLU A 341 7.61 15.25 27.11
CA GLU A 341 6.19 15.63 27.00
C GLU A 341 5.23 14.54 27.48
N HIS A 342 5.57 13.26 27.28
CA HIS A 342 4.73 12.12 27.63
C HIS A 342 5.45 11.11 28.52
N PRO A 343 4.73 10.34 29.37
CA PRO A 343 5.32 9.24 30.11
C PRO A 343 5.59 8.05 29.19
N TYR A 344 6.82 7.50 29.24
CA TYR A 344 7.25 6.35 28.45
C TYR A 344 7.67 5.15 29.30
N MET A 345 7.60 3.97 28.70
CA MET A 345 8.31 2.78 29.11
C MET A 345 9.34 2.39 28.04
N VAL A 346 10.38 1.68 28.44
CA VAL A 346 11.49 1.26 27.59
C VAL A 346 11.66 -0.25 27.66
N SER A 347 11.98 -0.85 26.52
CA SER A 347 12.46 -2.23 26.43
C SER A 347 13.63 -2.28 25.44
N TRP A 348 14.37 -3.38 25.46
CA TRP A 348 15.38 -3.65 24.44
C TRP A 348 14.71 -3.97 23.09
N LYS A 349 15.40 -3.65 22.01
CA LYS A 349 14.98 -4.04 20.66
C LYS A 349 15.60 -5.40 20.32
N ALA A 350 14.78 -6.34 19.85
CA ALA A 350 15.29 -7.62 19.37
C ALA A 350 15.65 -7.51 17.88
N ASP A 351 16.54 -8.38 17.42
CA ASP A 351 16.75 -8.61 16.00
C ASP A 351 15.90 -9.81 15.54
N GLY A 352 14.59 -9.59 15.39
CA GLY A 352 13.63 -10.62 14.98
C GLY A 352 12.75 -10.19 13.82
N THR A 353 11.91 -11.12 13.37
CA THR A 353 10.88 -10.81 12.36
C THR A 353 9.56 -10.53 13.05
N ARG A 354 8.97 -9.38 12.72
CA ARG A 354 7.72 -8.92 13.31
C ARG A 354 6.53 -9.66 12.70
N TYR A 355 5.62 -10.10 13.57
CA TYR A 355 4.32 -10.62 13.16
C TYR A 355 3.22 -10.07 14.08
N LEU A 356 2.01 -9.92 13.55
CA LEU A 356 0.81 -9.95 14.37
C LEU A 356 0.36 -11.41 14.52
N MET A 357 -0.10 -11.81 15.70
CA MET A 357 -0.68 -13.14 15.91
C MET A 357 -2.17 -13.01 16.20
N LEU A 358 -2.99 -13.56 15.31
CA LEU A 358 -4.42 -13.74 15.51
C LEU A 358 -4.67 -15.11 16.13
N ILE A 359 -5.28 -15.13 17.31
CA ILE A 359 -5.82 -16.32 17.95
C ILE A 359 -7.33 -16.25 17.78
N GLU A 360 -7.83 -16.90 16.73
CA GLU A 360 -9.25 -16.90 16.41
C GLU A 360 -9.98 -18.00 17.20
N ASP A 361 -9.41 -19.21 17.25
CA ASP A 361 -9.91 -20.37 17.98
C ASP A 361 -8.78 -21.39 18.27
N ARG A 362 -9.07 -22.53 18.94
CA ARG A 362 -8.11 -23.56 19.39
C ARG A 362 -7.14 -24.04 18.31
N ASP A 363 -7.62 -24.23 17.08
CA ASP A 363 -6.81 -24.68 15.94
C ASP A 363 -6.75 -23.63 14.81
N GLN A 364 -7.10 -22.38 15.15
CA GLN A 364 -7.16 -21.25 14.23
C GLN A 364 -6.26 -20.13 14.76
N VAL A 365 -4.95 -20.38 14.67
CA VAL A 365 -3.91 -19.43 15.03
C VAL A 365 -3.16 -19.01 13.78
N PHE A 366 -3.04 -17.71 13.56
CA PHE A 366 -2.44 -17.15 12.35
C PHE A 366 -1.38 -16.10 12.68
N PHE A 367 -0.29 -16.06 11.93
CA PHE A 367 0.63 -14.95 11.88
C PHE A 367 0.40 -14.10 10.63
N ILE A 368 0.61 -12.80 10.77
CA ILE A 368 0.54 -11.82 9.69
C ILE A 368 1.83 -11.01 9.69
N ASP A 369 2.57 -11.03 8.59
CA ASP A 369 3.85 -10.32 8.46
C ASP A 369 3.69 -8.90 7.91
N ARG A 370 4.82 -8.20 7.75
CA ARG A 370 4.85 -6.83 7.20
C ARG A 370 4.37 -6.71 5.76
N ASP A 371 4.48 -7.78 4.98
CA ASP A 371 4.01 -7.85 3.60
C ASP A 371 2.51 -8.22 3.54
N ASN A 372 1.85 -8.31 4.71
CA ASN A 372 0.47 -8.73 4.91
C ASN A 372 0.19 -10.19 4.49
N CYS A 373 1.24 -11.03 4.46
CA CYS A 373 1.11 -12.47 4.19
C CYS A 373 0.59 -13.19 5.43
N VAL A 374 -0.31 -14.16 5.22
CA VAL A 374 -0.92 -14.95 6.31
C VAL A 374 -0.26 -16.31 6.41
N PHE A 375 0.10 -16.71 7.63
CA PHE A 375 0.67 -18.02 7.95
C PHE A 375 -0.17 -18.70 9.02
N ARG A 376 -0.56 -19.96 8.80
CA ARG A 376 -1.26 -20.77 9.80
C ARG A 376 -0.26 -21.45 10.72
N VAL A 377 -0.56 -21.46 12.01
CA VAL A 377 0.21 -22.14 13.05
C VAL A 377 -0.55 -23.37 13.51
N SER A 378 0.11 -24.52 13.52
CA SER A 378 -0.46 -25.77 14.01
C SER A 378 0.14 -26.17 15.36
N GLY A 379 -0.65 -26.82 16.22
CA GLY A 379 -0.15 -27.41 17.47
C GLY A 379 0.21 -26.40 18.57
N MET A 380 -0.41 -25.22 18.55
CA MET A 380 -0.29 -24.23 19.63
C MET A 380 -1.58 -24.16 20.44
N THR A 381 -1.47 -24.04 21.77
CA THR A 381 -2.64 -23.90 22.66
C THR A 381 -2.50 -22.66 23.54
N PHE A 382 -3.61 -21.94 23.70
CA PHE A 382 -3.78 -20.75 24.51
C PHE A 382 -4.98 -20.90 25.47
N PRO A 383 -4.76 -21.46 26.67
CA PRO A 383 -5.82 -21.70 27.63
C PRO A 383 -6.43 -20.40 28.15
N TYR A 384 -7.70 -20.45 28.55
CA TYR A 384 -8.39 -19.30 29.14
C TYR A 384 -8.34 -19.31 30.67
N ARG A 385 -7.73 -18.26 31.24
CA ARG A 385 -7.52 -18.14 32.69
C ARG A 385 -8.77 -18.29 33.55
N LYS A 386 -9.92 -17.77 33.08
CA LYS A 386 -11.16 -17.79 33.89
C LYS A 386 -11.95 -19.08 33.75
N ASN A 387 -11.74 -19.87 32.69
CA ASN A 387 -12.42 -21.14 32.51
C ASN A 387 -11.42 -22.23 32.06
N PRO A 388 -10.91 -23.06 32.99
CA PRO A 388 -9.99 -24.14 32.68
C PRO A 388 -10.56 -25.08 31.60
N GLY A 389 -9.74 -25.43 30.60
CA GLY A 389 -10.14 -26.27 29.46
C GLY A 389 -10.67 -25.49 28.25
N GLU A 390 -11.11 -24.25 28.42
CA GLU A 390 -11.41 -23.36 27.28
C GLU A 390 -10.13 -22.78 26.66
N HIS A 391 -10.23 -22.47 25.37
CA HIS A 391 -9.22 -21.74 24.62
C HIS A 391 -9.62 -20.27 24.49
N ILE A 392 -8.65 -19.36 24.49
CA ILE A 392 -8.95 -17.95 24.18
C ILE A 392 -9.29 -17.80 22.69
N THR A 393 -10.24 -16.92 22.39
CA THR A 393 -10.70 -16.64 21.03
C THR A 393 -10.61 -15.15 20.76
N GLU A 394 -10.81 -14.74 19.51
CA GLU A 394 -10.89 -13.33 19.08
C GLU A 394 -9.83 -12.40 19.72
N THR A 395 -8.59 -12.88 19.76
CA THR A 395 -7.46 -12.20 20.42
C THR A 395 -6.40 -11.87 19.38
N LEU A 396 -5.92 -10.62 19.37
CA LEU A 396 -4.93 -10.13 18.42
C LEU A 396 -3.78 -9.46 19.18
N VAL A 397 -2.58 -10.00 19.03
CA VAL A 397 -1.37 -9.52 19.71
C VAL A 397 -0.28 -9.13 18.71
N ASP A 398 0.57 -8.18 19.10
CA ASP A 398 1.71 -7.70 18.33
C ASP A 398 3.01 -8.15 18.98
N GLY A 399 3.92 -8.67 18.15
CA GLY A 399 5.10 -9.32 18.65
C GLY A 399 6.19 -9.52 17.60
N GLU A 400 7.27 -10.14 18.07
CA GLU A 400 8.47 -10.38 17.29
C GLU A 400 8.93 -11.83 17.50
N MET A 401 9.11 -12.55 16.40
CA MET A 401 9.69 -13.89 16.40
C MET A 401 11.21 -13.77 16.41
N VAL A 402 11.86 -14.45 17.35
CA VAL A 402 13.32 -14.49 17.52
C VAL A 402 13.81 -15.94 17.56
N LEU A 403 15.07 -16.15 17.17
CA LEU A 403 15.73 -17.45 17.22
C LEU A 403 16.79 -17.43 18.32
N ASP A 404 16.49 -18.08 19.44
CA ASP A 404 17.40 -18.16 20.57
C ASP A 404 18.40 -19.30 20.35
N LYS A 405 19.70 -19.01 20.46
CA LYS A 405 20.75 -20.02 20.32
C LYS A 405 21.26 -20.42 21.70
N ILE A 406 21.07 -21.69 22.07
CA ILE A 406 21.54 -22.27 23.33
C ILE A 406 22.22 -23.60 22.99
N ASP A 407 23.51 -23.73 23.32
CA ASP A 407 24.31 -24.96 23.11
C ASP A 407 24.15 -25.57 21.70
N ASP A 408 24.39 -24.74 20.67
CA ASP A 408 24.26 -25.05 19.23
C ASP A 408 22.85 -25.45 18.74
N LYS A 409 21.84 -25.43 19.62
CA LYS A 409 20.44 -25.61 19.25
C LYS A 409 19.75 -24.25 19.12
N THR A 410 18.91 -24.14 18.10
CA THR A 410 18.10 -22.94 17.85
C THR A 410 16.68 -23.18 18.31
N PHE A 411 16.16 -22.30 19.17
CA PHE A 411 14.82 -22.37 19.71
C PHE A 411 14.01 -21.14 19.28
N PRO A 412 12.99 -21.29 18.44
CA PRO A 412 12.15 -20.18 18.04
C PRO A 412 11.26 -19.72 19.19
N ARG A 413 11.18 -18.40 19.38
CA ARG A 413 10.30 -17.78 20.38
C ARG A 413 9.58 -16.56 19.83
N TYR A 414 8.29 -16.48 20.12
CA TYR A 414 7.46 -15.33 19.83
C TYR A 414 7.34 -14.44 21.07
N LEU A 415 7.88 -13.23 21.00
CA LEU A 415 7.89 -12.23 22.06
C LEU A 415 6.69 -11.29 21.86
N ILE A 416 5.68 -11.41 22.71
CA ILE A 416 4.52 -10.51 22.68
C ILE A 416 4.88 -9.23 23.42
N TYR A 417 4.73 -8.07 22.76
CA TYR A 417 5.03 -6.76 23.35
C TYR A 417 3.84 -5.80 23.39
N ASP A 418 2.78 -6.03 22.62
CA ASP A 418 1.52 -5.26 22.72
C ASP A 418 0.30 -6.14 22.35
N ILE A 419 -0.89 -5.68 22.70
CA ILE A 419 -2.17 -6.38 22.46
C ILE A 419 -3.23 -5.39 21.97
N ILE A 420 -3.89 -5.75 20.87
CA ILE A 420 -4.91 -4.91 20.22
C ILE A 420 -6.30 -5.30 20.72
N LYS A 421 -6.58 -6.60 20.77
CA LYS A 421 -7.86 -7.14 21.27
C LYS A 421 -7.64 -8.40 22.09
N PHE A 422 -8.51 -8.62 23.07
CA PHE A 422 -8.56 -9.84 23.86
C PHE A 422 -10.01 -10.31 23.96
N ARG A 423 -10.33 -11.48 23.38
CA ARG A 423 -11.71 -12.02 23.36
C ARG A 423 -12.77 -10.99 22.94
N GLY A 424 -12.51 -10.27 21.85
CA GLY A 424 -13.39 -9.23 21.33
C GLY A 424 -13.25 -7.85 21.99
N GLU A 425 -12.76 -7.78 23.23
CA GLU A 425 -12.59 -6.53 24.00
C GLU A 425 -11.47 -5.66 23.41
N GLU A 426 -11.71 -4.35 23.33
CA GLU A 426 -10.81 -3.36 22.72
C GLU A 426 -9.67 -2.93 23.66
N VAL A 427 -8.87 -3.89 24.14
CA VAL A 427 -7.74 -3.66 25.05
C VAL A 427 -6.73 -2.65 24.49
N GLY A 428 -6.55 -2.61 23.16
CA GLY A 428 -5.70 -1.64 22.45
C GLY A 428 -6.05 -0.17 22.74
N LYS A 429 -7.29 0.15 23.12
CA LYS A 429 -7.71 1.52 23.47
C LYS A 429 -7.35 1.93 24.90
N THR A 430 -6.83 1.00 25.71
CA THR A 430 -6.41 1.28 27.09
C THR A 430 -4.94 1.70 27.18
N GLU A 431 -4.54 2.21 28.34
CA GLU A 431 -3.13 2.53 28.62
C GLU A 431 -2.22 1.30 28.47
N PHE A 432 -1.00 1.52 27.99
CA PHE A 432 -0.04 0.46 27.67
C PHE A 432 0.21 -0.51 28.84
N ARG A 433 0.19 -0.05 30.10
CA ARG A 433 0.36 -0.94 31.26
C ARG A 433 -0.78 -1.94 31.41
N THR A 434 -2.01 -1.53 31.13
CA THR A 434 -3.16 -2.42 31.15
C THR A 434 -3.03 -3.47 30.05
N ARG A 435 -2.54 -3.05 28.87
CA ARG A 435 -2.23 -3.95 27.75
C ARG A 435 -1.17 -4.98 28.14
N LEU A 436 -0.05 -4.54 28.75
CA LEU A 436 1.00 -5.43 29.26
C LEU A 436 0.50 -6.42 30.32
N LEU A 437 -0.28 -5.95 31.30
CA LEU A 437 -0.88 -6.81 32.32
C LEU A 437 -1.82 -7.86 31.74
N CYS A 438 -2.56 -7.50 30.68
CA CYS A 438 -3.41 -8.44 29.96
C CYS A 438 -2.58 -9.54 29.29
N ILE A 439 -1.51 -9.19 28.58
CA ILE A 439 -0.60 -10.16 27.95
C ILE A 439 0.02 -11.09 29.00
N GLU A 440 0.58 -10.52 30.07
CA GLU A 440 1.25 -11.27 31.12
C GLU A 440 0.29 -12.25 31.80
N LYS A 441 -0.86 -11.78 32.28
CA LYS A 441 -1.76 -12.60 33.10
C LYS A 441 -2.66 -13.52 32.27
N GLU A 442 -3.22 -13.04 31.18
CA GLU A 442 -4.28 -13.74 30.45
C GLU A 442 -3.74 -14.63 29.33
N ILE A 443 -2.47 -14.45 28.91
CA ILE A 443 -1.84 -15.24 27.84
C ILE A 443 -0.62 -15.99 28.36
N VAL A 444 0.40 -15.28 28.85
CA VAL A 444 1.71 -15.89 29.10
C VAL A 444 1.72 -16.74 30.38
N ASN A 445 1.28 -16.18 31.51
CA ASN A 445 1.25 -16.90 32.79
C ASN A 445 0.30 -18.10 32.74
N GLU A 446 -0.81 -17.95 32.02
CA GLU A 446 -1.79 -19.02 31.86
C GLU A 446 -1.22 -20.20 31.05
N ARG A 447 -0.42 -19.92 30.02
CA ARG A 447 0.32 -20.96 29.30
C ARG A 447 1.39 -21.60 30.17
N TYR A 448 2.11 -20.83 30.98
CA TYR A 448 3.09 -21.41 31.92
C TYR A 448 2.43 -22.35 32.92
N ARG A 449 1.28 -21.95 33.50
CA ARG A 449 0.50 -22.84 34.36
C ARG A 449 0.14 -24.14 33.64
N ALA A 450 -0.36 -24.05 32.41
CA ALA A 450 -0.74 -25.23 31.61
C ALA A 450 0.46 -26.12 31.23
N ILE A 451 1.66 -25.55 31.07
CA ILE A 451 2.90 -26.32 30.89
C ILE A 451 3.28 -27.03 32.21
N GLU A 452 3.20 -26.33 33.34
CA GLU A 452 3.51 -26.88 34.66
C GLU A 452 2.52 -28.00 35.08
N THR A 453 1.24 -27.89 34.70
CA THR A 453 0.22 -28.92 34.96
C THR A 453 0.24 -30.06 33.95
N GLY A 454 1.06 -29.97 32.89
CA GLY A 454 1.14 -30.96 31.83
C GLY A 454 -0.03 -30.92 30.82
N GLU A 455 -0.88 -29.90 30.87
CA GLU A 455 -1.92 -29.64 29.85
C GLU A 455 -1.29 -29.27 28.50
N ILE A 456 -0.11 -28.65 28.51
CA ILE A 456 0.68 -28.31 27.32
C ILE A 456 2.04 -29.01 27.40
N CYS A 457 2.38 -29.80 26.38
CA CYS A 457 3.74 -30.29 26.18
C CYS A 457 4.54 -29.27 25.38
N ARG A 458 5.55 -28.65 26.02
CA ARG A 458 6.34 -27.56 25.42
C ARG A 458 7.16 -28.04 24.22
N GLU A 459 7.56 -29.31 24.21
CA GLU A 459 8.36 -29.95 23.17
C GLU A 459 7.57 -30.24 21.90
N SER A 460 6.25 -30.39 21.99
CA SER A 460 5.39 -30.59 20.81
C SER A 460 4.99 -29.29 20.10
N GLU A 461 5.22 -28.14 20.72
CA GLU A 461 4.81 -26.84 20.19
C GLU A 461 5.89 -26.22 19.27
N PRO A 462 5.48 -25.62 18.14
CA PRO A 462 6.41 -25.10 17.12
C PRO A 462 7.36 -24.00 17.62
N PHE A 463 6.92 -23.15 18.55
CA PHE A 463 7.73 -22.06 19.12
C PHE A 463 7.25 -21.68 20.52
N GLY A 464 8.13 -21.08 21.32
CA GLY A 464 7.80 -20.65 22.68
C GLY A 464 7.18 -19.25 22.70
N VAL A 465 6.09 -19.04 23.42
CA VAL A 465 5.52 -17.70 23.62
C VAL A 465 6.08 -17.10 24.91
N ARG A 466 6.58 -15.86 24.83
CA ARG A 466 7.08 -15.11 26.00
C ARG A 466 6.55 -13.70 26.03
N PHE A 467 6.43 -13.17 27.25
CA PHE A 467 6.16 -11.76 27.50
C PHE A 467 7.44 -10.94 27.29
N LYS A 468 7.37 -9.89 26.47
CA LYS A 468 8.46 -8.92 26.36
C LYS A 468 8.36 -7.90 27.49
N GLN A 469 9.31 -7.94 28.41
CA GLN A 469 9.30 -7.05 29.57
C GLN A 469 9.59 -5.59 29.16
N PHE A 470 8.84 -4.67 29.75
CA PHE A 470 9.07 -3.23 29.66
C PHE A 470 9.34 -2.66 31.05
N TRP A 471 10.22 -1.66 31.11
CA TRP A 471 10.59 -0.96 32.33
C TRP A 471 10.31 0.53 32.21
N TYR A 472 10.39 1.24 33.33
CA TYR A 472 10.43 2.69 33.32
C TYR A 472 11.77 3.21 32.79
N LEU A 473 11.79 4.49 32.43
CA LEU A 473 12.95 5.12 31.81
C LEU A 473 14.21 5.14 32.70
N ASP A 474 14.08 4.98 34.02
CA ASP A 474 15.22 4.86 34.95
C ASP A 474 16.08 3.61 34.65
N LYS A 475 15.50 2.59 34.03
CA LYS A 475 16.22 1.36 33.62
C LYS A 475 16.89 1.46 32.26
N THR A 476 16.73 2.56 31.54
CA THR A 476 17.33 2.73 30.19
C THR A 476 18.83 2.48 30.21
N GLU A 477 19.55 3.02 31.19
CA GLU A 477 21.00 2.81 31.32
C GLU A 477 21.36 1.33 31.52
N GLN A 478 20.57 0.60 32.32
CA GLN A 478 20.79 -0.82 32.58
C GLN A 478 20.50 -1.68 31.34
N ILE A 479 19.54 -1.28 30.51
CA ILE A 479 19.24 -1.94 29.23
C ILE A 479 20.38 -1.69 28.24
N LEU A 480 20.77 -0.43 28.04
CA LEU A 480 21.76 -0.05 27.03
C LEU A 480 23.18 -0.52 27.37
N ARG A 481 23.55 -0.58 28.66
CA ARG A 481 24.83 -1.14 29.12
C ARG A 481 24.79 -2.66 29.32
N GLY A 482 23.66 -3.29 29.01
CA GLY A 482 23.50 -4.74 28.99
C GLY A 482 23.28 -5.42 30.34
N ALA A 483 23.18 -4.68 31.45
CA ALA A 483 22.95 -5.27 32.77
C ALA A 483 21.63 -6.07 32.84
N LEU A 484 20.59 -5.62 32.14
CA LEU A 484 19.29 -6.32 32.05
C LEU A 484 19.17 -7.26 30.84
N THR A 485 20.10 -7.22 29.90
CA THR A 485 20.05 -8.01 28.66
C THR A 485 21.07 -9.13 28.60
N LYS A 486 22.01 -9.21 29.55
CA LYS A 486 23.01 -10.30 29.68
C LYS A 486 22.42 -11.71 29.72
N GLN A 487 21.19 -11.84 30.21
CA GLN A 487 20.49 -13.13 30.30
C GLN A 487 19.70 -13.46 29.02
N LEU A 488 19.65 -12.54 28.05
CA LEU A 488 18.96 -12.79 26.80
C LEU A 488 19.82 -13.73 25.93
N PRO A 489 19.25 -14.83 25.44
CA PRO A 489 19.90 -15.75 24.51
C PRO A 489 20.01 -15.20 23.06
N HIS A 490 19.72 -13.90 22.87
CA HIS A 490 19.87 -13.16 21.63
C HIS A 490 20.40 -11.75 21.92
N GLU A 491 21.20 -11.19 21.01
CA GLU A 491 21.78 -9.86 21.19
C GLU A 491 20.75 -8.76 20.90
N PRO A 492 20.52 -7.81 21.82
CA PRO A 492 19.66 -6.67 21.55
C PRO A 492 20.36 -5.65 20.64
N ASP A 493 19.66 -5.15 19.62
CA ASP A 493 20.20 -4.21 18.62
C ASP A 493 19.81 -2.74 18.88
N GLY A 494 19.28 -2.44 20.06
CA GLY A 494 18.86 -1.10 20.46
C GLY A 494 17.81 -1.09 21.57
N ALA A 495 17.00 -0.03 21.61
CA ALA A 495 15.90 0.15 22.55
C ALA A 495 14.63 0.64 21.85
N VAL A 496 13.47 0.29 22.41
CA VAL A 496 12.16 0.77 21.98
C VAL A 496 11.51 1.52 23.13
N PHE A 497 11.01 2.71 22.85
CA PHE A 497 10.31 3.58 23.79
C PHE A 497 8.83 3.61 23.41
N GLN A 498 8.00 3.08 24.31
CA GLN A 498 6.55 3.00 24.14
C GLN A 498 5.85 4.02 25.05
N PRO A 499 4.96 4.88 24.52
CA PRO A 499 4.20 5.81 25.35
C PRO A 499 3.21 5.04 26.25
N ILE A 500 3.04 5.49 27.49
CA ILE A 500 2.17 4.80 28.47
C ILE A 500 0.69 5.13 28.24
N LYS A 501 0.38 6.41 28.02
CA LYS A 501 -1.00 6.92 27.98
C LYS A 501 -1.68 6.74 26.64
N GLU A 502 -0.91 6.66 25.56
CA GLU A 502 -1.48 6.61 24.23
C GLU A 502 -2.07 5.22 23.92
N PRO A 503 -3.22 5.17 23.22
CA PRO A 503 -3.77 3.91 22.73
C PRO A 503 -2.83 3.27 21.70
N TYR A 504 -3.07 2.01 21.36
CA TYR A 504 -2.41 1.36 20.24
C TYR A 504 -2.80 2.07 18.93
N ILE A 505 -1.81 2.58 18.20
CA ILE A 505 -2.02 3.30 16.93
C ILE A 505 -1.56 2.42 15.78
N CYS A 506 -2.50 2.02 14.92
CA CYS A 506 -2.25 1.25 13.70
C CYS A 506 -1.53 2.10 12.63
N GLY A 507 -0.71 1.46 11.79
CA GLY A 507 0.11 2.16 10.80
C GLY A 507 1.20 3.03 11.45
N ARG A 508 1.63 4.11 10.80
CA ARG A 508 2.71 4.98 11.32
C ARG A 508 2.33 5.60 12.67
N CYS A 509 3.17 5.38 13.68
CA CYS A 509 3.00 5.99 15.00
C CYS A 509 4.20 6.87 15.35
N ASP A 510 3.97 8.19 15.39
CA ASP A 510 5.02 9.16 15.70
C ASP A 510 5.39 9.21 17.19
N TYR A 511 4.62 8.54 18.06
CA TYR A 511 4.92 8.43 19.48
C TYR A 511 5.81 7.22 19.83
N VAL A 512 5.80 6.13 19.06
CA VAL A 512 6.66 4.98 19.37
C VAL A 512 8.04 5.20 18.75
N LEU A 513 9.05 5.33 19.61
CA LEU A 513 10.42 5.63 19.17
C LEU A 513 11.28 4.37 19.23
N LYS A 514 12.03 4.11 18.17
CA LYS A 514 13.13 3.12 18.17
C LYS A 514 14.46 3.85 18.18
N TRP A 515 15.31 3.52 19.14
CA TRP A 515 16.68 3.99 19.20
C TRP A 515 17.63 2.84 18.89
N LYS A 516 18.61 3.09 18.05
CA LYS A 516 19.73 2.20 17.79
C LYS A 516 21.04 2.96 18.02
N PRO A 517 22.10 2.29 18.53
CA PRO A 517 23.42 2.89 18.55
C PRO A 517 23.79 3.43 17.17
N PRO A 518 24.42 4.62 17.06
CA PRO A 518 24.73 5.22 15.77
C PRO A 518 25.51 4.31 14.80
N HIS A 519 26.39 3.46 15.34
CA HIS A 519 27.18 2.51 14.57
C HIS A 519 26.40 1.27 14.07
N LEU A 520 25.18 1.05 14.58
CA LEU A 520 24.24 0.00 14.16
C LEU A 520 23.12 0.54 13.25
N ASN A 521 23.12 1.83 12.91
CA ASN A 521 22.18 2.38 11.94
C ASN A 521 22.55 1.92 10.53
N THR A 522 21.63 1.21 9.91
CA THR A 522 21.77 0.64 8.58
C THR A 522 20.61 1.08 7.69
N ILE A 523 20.87 1.13 6.39
CA ILE A 523 19.85 1.37 5.36
C ILE A 523 19.97 0.23 4.35
N ASP A 524 18.83 -0.33 3.96
CA ASP A 524 18.76 -1.31 2.88
C ASP A 524 18.62 -0.59 1.54
N PHE A 525 19.59 -0.80 0.66
CA PHE A 525 19.68 -0.19 -0.66
C PHE A 525 19.57 -1.24 -1.76
N ARG A 526 19.07 -0.84 -2.93
CA ARG A 526 19.31 -1.60 -4.16
C ARG A 526 20.68 -1.21 -4.70
N LEU A 527 21.57 -2.19 -4.85
CA LEU A 527 22.90 -1.98 -5.40
C LEU A 527 22.84 -1.92 -6.92
N LYS A 528 23.53 -0.95 -7.53
CA LYS A 528 23.83 -0.94 -8.96
C LYS A 528 25.33 -0.75 -9.17
N VAL A 529 26.00 -1.73 -9.78
CA VAL A 529 27.44 -1.70 -10.02
C VAL A 529 27.71 -1.13 -11.40
N VAL A 530 28.41 0.00 -11.47
CA VAL A 530 28.76 0.68 -12.71
C VAL A 530 30.28 0.65 -12.87
N THR A 531 30.77 0.36 -14.08
CA THR A 531 32.19 0.48 -14.39
C THR A 531 32.44 1.85 -14.99
N GLN A 532 33.19 2.69 -14.27
CA GLN A 532 33.59 3.99 -14.77
C GLN A 532 34.83 3.81 -15.66
N THR A 533 34.72 4.29 -16.91
CA THR A 533 35.82 4.34 -17.87
C THR A 533 35.91 5.77 -18.42
N GLY A 534 37.13 6.23 -18.71
CA GLY A 534 37.41 7.55 -19.26
C GLY A 534 38.84 7.61 -19.81
N GLU A 535 39.11 8.55 -20.72
CA GLU A 535 40.46 8.73 -21.26
C GLU A 535 41.46 9.04 -20.14
N GLY A 536 42.48 8.21 -20.00
CA GLY A 536 43.50 8.31 -18.95
C GLY A 536 43.11 7.76 -17.56
N LEU A 537 41.89 7.22 -17.38
CA LEU A 537 41.45 6.61 -16.12
C LEU A 537 41.49 5.09 -16.19
N LEU A 538 42.09 4.46 -15.17
CA LEU A 538 41.97 3.00 -15.01
C LEU A 538 40.49 2.63 -14.79
N PRO A 539 39.96 1.59 -15.46
CA PRO A 539 38.59 1.14 -15.24
C PRO A 539 38.36 0.78 -13.78
N THR A 540 37.45 1.50 -13.12
CA THR A 540 37.13 1.27 -11.70
C THR A 540 35.64 0.97 -11.53
N LYS A 541 35.33 -0.01 -10.69
CA LYS A 541 33.94 -0.36 -10.35
C LYS A 541 33.43 0.52 -9.21
N GLN A 542 32.27 1.14 -9.42
CA GLN A 542 31.56 1.94 -8.44
C GLN A 542 30.22 1.29 -8.10
N GLY A 543 29.86 1.29 -6.81
CA GLY A 543 28.60 0.72 -6.33
C GLY A 543 27.64 1.83 -5.96
N HIS A 544 26.66 2.10 -6.81
CA HIS A 544 25.64 3.11 -6.59
C HIS A 544 24.52 2.52 -5.72
N LEU A 545 24.14 3.24 -4.67
CA LEU A 545 23.14 2.81 -3.68
C LEU A 545 21.82 3.55 -3.92
N PHE A 546 20.76 2.80 -4.21
CA PHE A 546 19.43 3.36 -4.49
C PHE A 546 18.45 3.05 -3.36
N VAL A 547 17.61 4.02 -3.02
CA VAL A 547 16.46 3.88 -2.11
C VAL A 547 15.18 3.95 -2.91
N GLY A 548 14.08 3.43 -2.37
CA GLY A 548 12.77 3.55 -3.01
C GLY A 548 12.39 5.02 -3.19
N GLN A 549 11.65 5.35 -4.26
CA GLN A 549 11.20 6.72 -4.59
C GLN A 549 12.31 7.70 -5.04
N LEU A 550 13.57 7.27 -5.15
CA LEU A 550 14.68 8.12 -5.60
C LEU A 550 15.40 7.52 -6.83
N ASN A 551 15.38 8.26 -7.95
CA ASN A 551 15.98 7.83 -9.22
C ASN A 551 17.48 8.11 -9.34
N GLN A 552 18.02 8.93 -8.43
CA GLN A 552 19.44 9.18 -8.31
C GLN A 552 20.04 8.34 -7.19
N PRO A 553 21.33 7.97 -7.28
CA PRO A 553 21.98 7.27 -6.18
C PRO A 553 21.88 8.11 -4.90
N PHE A 554 21.35 7.51 -3.84
CA PHE A 554 21.32 8.09 -2.51
C PHE A 554 22.72 8.22 -1.92
N GLY A 555 23.60 7.27 -2.28
CA GLY A 555 25.00 7.27 -1.90
C GLY A 555 25.80 6.31 -2.76
N MET A 556 27.08 6.18 -2.43
CA MET A 556 27.99 5.25 -3.08
C MET A 556 28.69 4.39 -2.04
N LEU A 557 28.94 3.13 -2.39
CA LEU A 557 29.80 2.27 -1.60
C LEU A 557 31.23 2.79 -1.63
N LYS A 558 31.87 2.78 -0.45
CA LYS A 558 33.27 3.16 -0.28
C LYS A 558 34.22 2.26 -1.09
N LYS A 559 33.86 0.97 -1.25
CA LYS A 559 34.62 -0.02 -2.01
C LYS A 559 33.70 -1.10 -2.54
N VAL A 560 33.89 -1.47 -3.81
CA VAL A 560 33.24 -2.64 -4.43
C VAL A 560 34.24 -3.79 -4.49
N THR A 561 34.03 -4.84 -3.69
CA THR A 561 34.82 -6.08 -3.78
C THR A 561 34.29 -6.98 -4.89
N ARG A 562 35.02 -8.05 -5.23
CA ARG A 562 34.58 -9.02 -6.24
C ARG A 562 33.25 -9.69 -5.87
N ASP A 563 33.02 -9.95 -4.58
CA ASP A 563 31.78 -10.59 -4.12
C ASP A 563 30.61 -9.61 -4.09
N VAL A 564 30.83 -8.37 -3.64
CA VAL A 564 29.80 -7.32 -3.71
C VAL A 564 29.41 -7.02 -5.17
N ALA A 565 30.36 -7.12 -6.11
CA ALA A 565 30.06 -6.93 -7.52
C ALA A 565 29.08 -7.98 -8.10
N LYS A 566 28.95 -9.16 -7.49
CA LYS A 566 27.99 -10.20 -7.90
C LYS A 566 26.57 -9.89 -7.42
N LEU A 567 26.43 -8.98 -6.46
CA LEU A 567 25.15 -8.57 -5.87
C LEU A 567 24.48 -7.42 -6.64
N ASP A 568 24.86 -7.21 -7.91
CA ASP A 568 24.27 -6.18 -8.76
C ASP A 568 22.76 -6.41 -8.93
N GLY A 569 21.98 -5.35 -8.73
CA GLY A 569 20.51 -5.39 -8.74
C GLY A 569 19.87 -5.95 -7.45
N LYS A 570 20.64 -6.50 -6.52
CA LYS A 570 20.12 -7.07 -5.26
C LYS A 570 19.93 -6.00 -4.17
N ILE A 571 19.13 -6.35 -3.15
CA ILE A 571 18.97 -5.53 -1.95
C ILE A 571 20.07 -5.88 -0.96
N ILE A 572 20.81 -4.86 -0.53
CA ILE A 572 21.93 -5.00 0.40
C ILE A 572 21.74 -4.08 1.60
N GLU A 573 22.14 -4.55 2.77
CA GLU A 573 22.18 -3.74 3.98
C GLU A 573 23.54 -3.05 4.09
N CYS A 574 23.53 -1.72 4.25
CA CYS A 574 24.75 -0.93 4.37
C CYS A 574 24.72 -0.08 5.64
N ARG A 575 25.89 0.13 6.24
CA ARG A 575 26.13 1.14 7.29
C ARG A 575 26.99 2.29 6.77
N PHE A 576 26.86 3.46 7.37
CA PHE A 576 27.74 4.59 7.06
C PHE A 576 28.89 4.65 8.06
N GLU A 577 30.14 4.68 7.58
CA GLU A 577 31.32 4.73 8.44
C GLU A 577 32.39 5.67 7.86
N GLY A 578 32.77 6.68 8.66
CA GLY A 578 33.68 7.74 8.26
C GLY A 578 33.07 8.59 7.14
N THR A 579 33.49 8.35 5.89
CA THR A 579 33.12 9.15 4.71
C THR A 579 32.32 8.39 3.67
N GLY A 580 31.94 7.12 3.91
CA GLY A 580 31.24 6.34 2.90
C GLY A 580 30.44 5.16 3.44
N TRP A 581 29.62 4.59 2.56
CA TRP A 581 28.79 3.43 2.87
C TRP A 581 29.58 2.12 2.76
N ILE A 582 29.38 1.23 3.72
CA ILE A 582 30.01 -0.08 3.80
C ILE A 582 28.92 -1.15 3.74
N PHE A 583 29.12 -2.13 2.85
CA PHE A 583 28.28 -3.31 2.73
C PHE A 583 28.40 -4.19 3.99
N LEU A 584 27.25 -4.64 4.51
CA LEU A 584 27.20 -5.60 5.61
C LEU A 584 26.78 -6.99 5.13
N ARG A 585 25.61 -7.09 4.49
CA ARG A 585 25.03 -8.37 4.03
C ARG A 585 24.01 -8.16 2.91
N GLU A 586 23.68 -9.24 2.21
CA GLU A 586 22.51 -9.30 1.32
C GLU A 586 21.22 -9.46 2.14
N ARG A 587 20.14 -8.82 1.68
CA ARG A 587 18.80 -8.90 2.27
C ARG A 587 17.89 -9.76 1.40
N THR A 588 18.04 -11.09 1.49
CA THR A 588 17.19 -12.05 0.76
C THR A 588 15.74 -12.04 1.28
N ASP A 589 15.53 -11.58 2.51
CA ASP A 589 14.23 -11.39 3.15
C ASP A 589 13.44 -10.18 2.60
N LYS A 590 14.08 -9.31 1.80
CA LYS A 590 13.48 -8.07 1.31
C LYS A 590 13.36 -8.04 -0.20
N SER A 591 12.15 -7.78 -0.68
CA SER A 591 11.87 -7.56 -2.10
C SER A 591 12.20 -6.13 -2.56
N PHE A 592 12.27 -5.16 -1.64
CA PHE A 592 12.45 -3.73 -1.95
C PHE A 592 13.46 -3.04 -1.03
N PRO A 593 14.19 -2.00 -1.52
CA PRO A 593 15.02 -1.16 -0.66
C PRO A 593 14.15 -0.33 0.29
N ASN A 594 14.76 0.30 1.29
CA ASN A 594 14.01 1.22 2.14
C ASN A 594 13.45 2.39 1.32
N ALA A 595 12.25 2.86 1.65
CA ALA A 595 11.65 4.05 1.07
C ALA A 595 12.52 5.29 1.36
N PHE A 596 12.48 6.30 0.47
CA PHE A 596 13.27 7.53 0.60
C PHE A 596 13.08 8.19 1.95
N LYS A 597 11.84 8.35 2.42
CA LYS A 597 11.55 8.95 3.74
C LYS A 597 12.17 8.15 4.90
N THR A 598 12.17 6.82 4.81
CA THR A 598 12.81 5.96 5.82
C THR A 598 14.32 6.10 5.79
N ALA A 599 14.91 6.08 4.59
CA ALA A 599 16.35 6.26 4.41
C ALA A 599 16.82 7.66 4.86
N GLU A 600 16.06 8.71 4.53
CA GLU A 600 16.32 10.08 4.96
C GLU A 600 16.22 10.22 6.49
N ALA A 601 15.23 9.59 7.12
CA ALA A 601 15.11 9.59 8.58
C ALA A 601 16.32 8.90 9.24
N VAL A 602 16.74 7.73 8.73
CA VAL A 602 17.94 7.04 9.23
C VAL A 602 19.19 7.87 8.95
N TRP A 603 19.29 8.51 7.78
CA TRP A 603 20.40 9.38 7.43
C TRP A 603 20.49 10.63 8.30
N ALA A 604 19.35 11.22 8.67
CA ALA A 604 19.29 12.30 9.65
C ALA A 604 19.82 11.84 11.02
N SER A 605 19.41 10.65 11.48
CA SER A 605 19.94 10.04 12.71
C SER A 605 21.43 9.69 12.62
N ILE A 606 21.97 9.41 11.43
CA ILE A 606 23.42 9.20 11.23
C ILE A 606 24.18 10.52 11.29
N ARG A 607 23.65 11.60 10.68
CA ARG A 607 24.28 12.92 10.62
C ARG A 607 24.28 13.65 11.96
N GLN A 608 23.19 13.52 12.71
CA GLN A 608 23.03 14.09 14.05
C GLN A 608 22.62 12.98 15.02
N PRO A 609 23.58 12.14 15.43
CA PRO A 609 23.29 10.97 16.24
C PRO A 609 22.86 11.35 17.64
N VAL A 610 21.74 10.77 18.06
CA VAL A 610 21.38 10.64 19.46
C VAL A 610 22.31 9.55 20.03
N THR A 611 23.45 9.95 20.60
CA THR A 611 24.38 9.00 21.23
C THR A 611 23.77 8.42 22.51
N MET A 612 24.32 7.29 22.99
CA MET A 612 23.88 6.69 24.25
C MET A 612 24.00 7.70 25.40
N ASP A 613 25.13 8.40 25.51
CA ASP A 613 25.35 9.37 26.59
C ASP A 613 24.37 10.55 26.49
N PHE A 614 24.09 11.06 25.29
CA PHE A 614 23.10 12.12 25.09
C PHE A 614 21.70 11.66 25.48
N LEU A 615 21.29 10.45 25.09
CA LEU A 615 20.00 9.87 25.45
C LEU A 615 19.86 9.70 26.97
N LEU A 616 20.89 9.16 27.63
CA LEU A 616 20.89 8.95 29.07
C LEU A 616 20.87 10.28 29.85
N ASP A 617 21.62 11.28 29.39
CA ASP A 617 21.58 12.64 29.96
C ASP A 617 20.20 13.28 29.78
N PHE A 618 19.62 13.18 28.59
CA PHE A 618 18.28 13.70 28.31
C PHE A 618 17.22 13.06 29.23
N ILE A 619 17.23 11.74 29.39
CA ILE A 619 16.30 11.03 30.27
C ILE A 619 16.50 11.46 31.73
N ARG A 620 17.75 11.58 32.19
CA ARG A 620 18.05 11.97 33.57
C ARG A 620 17.51 13.36 33.90
N ASN A 621 17.69 14.31 32.97
CA ASN A 621 17.48 15.73 33.22
C ASN A 621 16.11 16.25 32.74
N ARG A 622 15.51 15.62 31.71
CA ARG A 622 14.36 16.17 30.98
C ARG A 622 13.17 15.22 30.82
N GLN A 623 13.25 13.96 31.27
CA GLN A 623 12.10 13.06 31.16
C GLN A 623 10.85 13.64 31.80
N TYR A 624 9.69 13.26 31.27
CA TYR A 624 8.40 13.63 31.83
C TYR A 624 8.33 13.31 33.33
N ARG A 625 8.05 14.33 34.14
CA ARG A 625 7.71 14.19 35.56
C ARG A 625 6.27 14.64 35.71
N LYS A 626 5.46 13.87 36.45
CA LYS A 626 4.09 14.30 36.75
C LYS A 626 4.16 15.69 37.41
N PRO A 627 3.34 16.65 36.97
CA PRO A 627 3.20 17.95 37.64
C PRO A 627 2.87 17.80 39.12
#